data_AF-A0A202DFG0-F1
#
_entry.id   AF-A0A202DFG0-F1
#
_cell.length_a   1.000
_cell.length_b   1.000
_cell.length_c   1.000
_cell.angle_alpha   90.00
_cell.angle_beta   90.00
_cell.angle_gamma   90.00
#
_symmetry.space_group_name_H-M   'P 1'
#
loop_
_entity.id
_entity.type
_entity.pdbx_description
1 polymer ?
#
loop_
_entity_poly.entity_id
_entity_poly.type
_entity_poly.pdbx_seq_one_letter_code
_entity_poly.pdbx_strand_id
1 'polypeptide(L)'
;KPLDVDDVMEVLANELGVDISEFKLRKHGSPLRAIAGRALCRYAGLTQRDAAKTLNAGSGAGLSQQISGLSGRLDKDKKLKLIVERIDSGLEKRRILNT
;
A
#
# COMPACT_ATOMS: atom_id res chain seq x y z
N LYS A 1 16.68 7.02 2.16
CA LYS A 1 16.11 7.67 0.95
C LYS A 1 14.70 7.11 0.70
N PRO A 2 13.74 7.86 0.15
CA PRO A 2 12.48 7.26 -0.32
C PRO A 2 12.76 6.21 -1.40
N LEU A 3 11.95 5.14 -1.42
CA LEU A 3 11.96 4.16 -2.49
C LEU A 3 11.25 4.71 -3.74
N ASP A 4 11.62 4.19 -4.91
CA ASP A 4 10.85 4.47 -6.12
C ASP A 4 9.46 3.84 -6.02
N VAL A 5 8.49 4.45 -6.70
CA VAL A 5 7.10 3.98 -6.68
C VAL A 5 7.01 2.54 -7.21
N ASP A 6 7.77 2.22 -8.25
CA ASP A 6 7.76 0.90 -8.88
C ASP A 6 8.32 -0.17 -7.95
N ASP A 7 9.38 0.11 -7.18
CA ASP A 7 9.91 -0.79 -6.15
C ASP A 7 8.85 -1.11 -5.09
N VAL A 8 8.12 -0.08 -4.62
CA VAL A 8 7.07 -0.28 -3.61
C VAL A 8 5.94 -1.14 -4.18
N MET A 9 5.51 -0.86 -5.42
CA MET A 9 4.45 -1.62 -6.09
C MET A 9 4.85 -3.07 -6.39
N GLU A 10 6.10 -3.32 -6.74
CA GLU A 10 6.64 -4.67 -6.97
C GLU A 10 6.59 -5.50 -5.68
N VAL A 11 7.07 -4.95 -4.56
CA VAL A 11 7.04 -5.65 -3.26
C VAL A 11 5.60 -5.94 -2.83
N LEU A 12 4.68 -4.97 -3.02
CA LEU A 12 3.26 -5.16 -2.72
C LEU A 12 2.63 -6.27 -3.56
N ALA A 13 2.87 -6.27 -4.87
CA ALA A 13 2.36 -7.27 -5.81
C ALA A 13 2.83 -8.69 -5.42
N ASN A 14 4.12 -8.83 -5.11
CA ASN A 14 4.72 -10.11 -4.72
C ASN A 14 4.14 -10.65 -3.40
N GLU A 15 4.05 -9.81 -2.35
CA GLU A 15 3.55 -10.25 -1.04
C GLU A 15 2.04 -10.53 -1.02
N LEU A 16 1.28 -9.84 -1.88
CA LEU A 16 -0.17 -10.01 -1.98
C LEU A 16 -0.58 -11.05 -3.04
N GLY A 17 0.37 -11.51 -3.87
CA GLY A 17 0.11 -12.47 -4.93
C GLY A 17 -0.85 -11.93 -6.00
N VAL A 18 -0.74 -10.65 -6.33
CA VAL A 18 -1.61 -9.95 -7.29
C VAL A 18 -0.78 -9.16 -8.29
N ASP A 19 -1.34 -8.90 -9.46
CA ASP A 19 -0.72 -8.01 -10.46
C ASP A 19 -0.78 -6.53 -10.02
N ILE A 20 0.16 -5.71 -10.48
CA ILE A 20 0.19 -4.26 -10.16
C ILE A 20 -1.11 -3.56 -10.60
N SER A 21 -1.73 -4.00 -11.70
CA SER A 21 -3.00 -3.45 -12.18
C SER A 21 -4.16 -3.65 -11.20
N GLU A 22 -4.10 -4.67 -10.33
CA GLU A 22 -5.15 -4.97 -9.35
C GLU A 22 -5.35 -3.85 -8.33
N PHE A 23 -4.28 -3.13 -7.98
CA PHE A 23 -4.35 -1.98 -7.09
C PHE A 23 -5.09 -0.80 -7.72
N LYS A 24 -5.17 -0.75 -9.06
CA LYS A 24 -5.87 0.30 -9.81
C LYS A 24 -7.35 0.00 -9.99
N LEU A 25 -7.83 -1.20 -9.65
CA LEU A 25 -9.22 -1.59 -9.80
C LEU A 25 -10.07 -1.17 -8.59
N ARG A 26 -11.28 -0.67 -8.86
CA ARG A 26 -12.26 -0.37 -7.81
C ARG A 26 -12.95 -1.66 -7.40
N LYS A 27 -12.48 -2.28 -6.31
CA LYS A 27 -13.10 -3.47 -5.71
C LYS A 27 -13.69 -3.13 -4.34
N HIS A 28 -15.01 -3.23 -4.20
CA HIS A 28 -15.68 -3.00 -2.93
C HIS A 28 -15.17 -4.00 -1.87
N GLY A 29 -14.87 -3.52 -0.67
CA GLY A 29 -14.36 -4.35 0.43
C GLY A 29 -12.90 -4.82 0.29
N SER A 30 -12.24 -4.57 -0.85
CA SER A 30 -10.82 -4.93 -1.01
C SER A 30 -9.91 -4.01 -0.20
N PRO A 31 -8.92 -4.54 0.56
CA PRO A 31 -7.95 -3.73 1.28
C PRO A 31 -6.79 -3.26 0.40
N LEU A 32 -6.66 -3.75 -0.84
CA LEU A 32 -5.47 -3.56 -1.68
C LEU A 32 -5.08 -2.09 -1.84
N ARG A 33 -6.03 -1.22 -2.22
CA ARG A 33 -5.79 0.22 -2.37
C ARG A 33 -5.38 0.91 -1.08
N ALA A 34 -5.97 0.50 0.05
CA ALA A 34 -5.63 1.06 1.35
C ALA A 34 -4.19 0.69 1.75
N ILE A 35 -3.81 -0.58 1.55
CA ILE A 35 -2.46 -1.08 1.82
C ILE A 35 -1.45 -0.36 0.92
N ALA A 36 -1.71 -0.29 -0.38
CA ALA A 36 -0.81 0.37 -1.33
C ALA A 36 -0.69 1.87 -1.04
N GLY A 37 -1.80 2.56 -0.75
CA GLY A 37 -1.78 3.98 -0.40
C GLY A 37 -0.93 4.27 0.83
N ARG A 38 -1.10 3.45 1.89
CA ARG A 38 -0.27 3.54 3.10
C ARG A 38 1.22 3.34 2.78
N ALA A 39 1.55 2.30 2.02
CA ALA A 39 2.93 1.96 1.68
C ALA A 39 3.59 3.05 0.82
N LEU A 40 2.91 3.56 -0.21
CA LEU A 40 3.40 4.62 -1.07
C LEU A 40 3.66 5.92 -0.29
N CYS A 41 2.75 6.30 0.61
CA CYS A 41 2.98 7.46 1.46
C CYS A 41 4.17 7.26 2.40
N ARG A 42 4.30 6.08 3.02
CA ARG A 42 5.32 5.81 4.04
C ARG A 42 6.73 5.58 3.45
N TYR A 43 6.83 4.86 2.35
CA TYR A 43 8.11 4.37 1.81
C TYR A 43 8.55 5.09 0.55
N ALA A 44 7.62 5.53 -0.31
CA ALA A 44 7.94 6.32 -1.51
C ALA A 44 7.79 7.84 -1.29
N GLY A 45 7.36 8.26 -0.09
CA GLY A 45 7.22 9.69 0.26
C GLY A 45 6.12 10.42 -0.50
N LEU A 46 5.18 9.69 -1.12
CA LEU A 46 4.07 10.32 -1.84
C LEU A 46 3.10 11.01 -0.88
N THR A 47 2.48 12.09 -1.35
CA THR A 47 1.29 12.62 -0.70
C THR A 47 0.10 11.67 -0.92
N GLN A 48 -0.92 11.73 -0.07
CA GLN A 48 -2.16 10.96 -0.30
C GLN A 48 -2.81 11.30 -1.64
N ARG A 49 -2.66 12.55 -2.12
CA ARG A 49 -3.18 12.97 -3.43
C ARG A 49 -2.42 12.27 -4.56
N ASP A 50 -1.10 12.19 -4.47
CA ASP A 50 -0.29 11.55 -5.51
C ASP A 50 -0.45 10.03 -5.48
N ALA A 51 -0.48 9.43 -4.29
CA ALA A 51 -0.81 8.02 -4.14
C ALA A 51 -2.22 7.70 -4.70
N ALA A 52 -3.21 8.56 -4.48
CA ALA A 52 -4.54 8.38 -5.04
C ALA A 52 -4.57 8.44 -6.57
N LYS A 53 -3.74 9.31 -7.19
CA LYS A 53 -3.56 9.33 -8.65
C LYS A 53 -2.92 8.02 -9.14
N THR A 54 -1.83 7.59 -8.51
CA THR A 54 -1.13 6.33 -8.86
C THR A 54 -2.06 5.12 -8.81
N LEU A 55 -2.97 5.08 -7.82
CA LEU A 55 -3.88 3.97 -7.57
C LEU A 55 -5.26 4.12 -8.24
N ASN A 56 -5.49 5.17 -9.02
CA ASN A 56 -6.81 5.51 -9.58
C ASN A 56 -7.93 5.47 -8.51
N ALA A 57 -7.64 6.02 -7.32
CA ALA A 57 -8.50 5.97 -6.14
C ALA A 57 -9.42 7.20 -6.00
N GLY A 58 -9.53 8.01 -7.06
CA GLY A 58 -10.34 9.23 -7.08
C GLY A 58 -9.61 10.40 -6.41
N SER A 59 -9.72 10.52 -5.10
CA SER A 59 -9.19 11.66 -4.34
C SER A 59 -8.28 11.25 -3.18
N GLY A 60 -7.39 12.16 -2.78
CA GLY A 60 -6.54 11.96 -1.60
C GLY A 60 -7.35 11.76 -0.32
N ALA A 61 -8.47 12.48 -0.15
CA ALA A 61 -9.37 12.32 0.99
C ALA A 61 -10.03 10.93 1.00
N GLY A 62 -10.48 10.43 -0.15
CA GLY A 62 -11.03 9.08 -0.27
C GLY A 62 -10.01 7.99 0.05
N LEU A 63 -8.75 8.19 -0.37
CA LEU A 63 -7.66 7.30 0.00
C LEU A 63 -7.34 7.38 1.50
N SER A 64 -7.35 8.57 2.09
CA SER A 64 -7.15 8.76 3.54
C SER A 64 -8.18 7.98 4.34
N GLN A 65 -9.46 8.05 3.97
CA GLN A 65 -10.52 7.28 4.65
C GLN A 65 -10.29 5.78 4.53
N GLN A 66 -9.87 5.29 3.36
CA GLN A 66 -9.53 3.88 3.17
C GLN A 66 -8.34 3.44 4.04
N ILE A 67 -7.30 4.28 4.14
CA ILE A 67 -6.14 4.03 5.00
C ILE A 67 -6.55 4.02 6.47
N SER A 68 -7.33 4.98 6.94
CA SER A 68 -7.82 5.03 8.32
C SER A 68 -8.68 3.80 8.66
N GLY A 69 -9.52 3.35 7.73
CA GLY A 69 -10.32 2.13 7.89
C GLY A 69 -9.49 0.84 7.89
N LEU A 70 -8.26 0.87 7.37
CA LEU A 70 -7.38 -0.31 7.35
C LEU A 70 -7.02 -0.76 8.76
N SER A 71 -6.70 0.15 9.69
CA SER A 71 -6.31 -0.20 11.06
C SER A 71 -7.36 -1.07 11.75
N GLY A 72 -8.63 -0.66 11.70
CA GLY A 72 -9.73 -1.44 12.29
C GLY A 72 -9.96 -2.81 11.61
N ARG A 73 -9.51 -2.99 10.36
CA ARG A 73 -9.51 -4.30 9.69
C ARG A 73 -8.34 -5.17 10.17
N LEU A 74 -7.14 -4.59 10.32
CA LEU A 74 -5.96 -5.29 10.81
C LEU A 74 -6.14 -5.80 12.24
N ASP A 75 -6.91 -5.08 13.06
CA ASP A 75 -7.22 -5.52 14.42
C ASP A 75 -8.13 -6.76 14.47
N LYS A 76 -8.98 -6.94 13.45
CA LYS A 76 -9.95 -8.03 13.37
C LYS A 76 -9.48 -9.21 12.54
N ASP A 77 -8.56 -8.98 11.60
CA ASP A 77 -8.04 -9.97 10.67
C ASP A 77 -6.55 -10.21 10.91
N LYS A 78 -6.24 -11.23 11.71
CA LYS A 78 -4.86 -11.64 12.02
C LYS A 78 -4.08 -12.01 10.76
N LYS A 79 -4.71 -12.61 9.76
CA LYS A 79 -4.04 -13.02 8.51
C LYS A 79 -3.65 -11.78 7.71
N LEU A 80 -4.55 -10.82 7.57
CA LEU A 80 -4.25 -9.54 6.91
C LEU A 80 -3.16 -8.77 7.64
N LYS A 81 -3.19 -8.75 8.98
CA LYS A 81 -2.15 -8.14 9.80
C LYS A 81 -0.76 -8.72 9.52
N LEU A 82 -0.63 -10.05 9.54
CA LEU A 82 0.63 -10.72 9.24
C LEU A 82 1.12 -10.42 7.81
N ILE A 83 0.23 -10.32 6.83
CA ILE A 83 0.59 -9.93 5.46
C ILE A 83 1.16 -8.49 5.44
N VAL A 84 0.50 -7.53 6.11
CA VAL A 84 0.98 -6.15 6.17
C VAL A 84 2.33 -6.03 6.90
N GLU A 85 2.56 -6.83 7.95
CA GLU A 85 3.85 -6.88 8.65
C GLU A 85 4.97 -7.43 7.76
N ARG A 86 4.69 -8.44 6.92
CA ARG A 86 5.65 -8.93 5.92
C ARG A 86 5.97 -7.88 4.86
N ILE A 87 4.94 -7.19 4.34
CA ILE A 87 5.12 -6.07 3.40
C ILE A 87 6.01 -4.99 4.01
N ASP A 88 5.70 -4.52 5.21
CA ASP A 88 6.48 -3.49 5.89
C ASP A 88 7.94 -3.94 6.09
N SER A 89 8.15 -5.22 6.45
CA SER A 89 9.49 -5.80 6.60
C SER A 89 10.24 -5.90 5.27
N GLY A 90 9.56 -6.26 4.18
CA GLY A 90 10.13 -6.34 2.83
C GLY A 90 10.53 -4.97 2.30
N LEU A 91 9.68 -3.97 2.47
CA LEU A 91 9.94 -2.59 2.08
C LEU A 91 11.08 -1.97 2.89
N GLU A 92 11.16 -2.25 4.19
CA GLU A 92 12.26 -1.78 5.03
C GLU A 92 13.61 -2.35 4.58
N LYS A 93 13.67 -3.65 4.28
CA LYS A 93 14.88 -4.29 3.72
C LYS A 93 15.29 -3.64 2.40
N ARG A 94 14.35 -3.44 1.47
CA ARG A 94 14.63 -2.78 0.17
C ARG A 94 15.15 -1.36 0.39
N ARG A 95 14.58 -0.61 1.34
CA ARG A 95 15.02 0.76 1.67
C ARG A 95 16.46 0.81 2.18
N ILE A 96 16.85 -0.14 3.03
CA ILE A 96 18.21 -0.23 3.56
C ILE A 96 19.21 -0.57 2.45
N LEU A 97 18.87 -1.51 1.57
CA LEU A 97 19.76 -1.92 0.46
C LEU A 97 19.99 -0.81 -0.59
N ASN A 98 19.04 0.11 -0.73
CA ASN A 98 19.11 1.24 -1.66
C ASN A 98 19.68 2.53 -1.03
N THR A 99 20.18 2.46 0.21
CA THR A 99 20.82 3.58 0.93
C THR A 99 22.33 3.39 0.97
#